data_AF-A0A7K0XJ14-F1
#
_entry.id   AF-A0A7K0XJ14-F1
#
_cell.length_a   1.000
_cell.length_b   1.000
_cell.length_c   1.000
_cell.angle_alpha   90.00
_cell.angle_beta   90.00
_cell.angle_gamma   90.00
#
_symmetry.space_group_name_H-M   'P 1'
#
loop_
_entity.id
_entity.type
_entity.pdbx_description
1 polymer ?
#
loop_
_entity_poly.entity_id
_entity_poly.type
_entity_poly.pdbx_seq_one_letter_code
_entity_poly.pdbx_strand_id
1 'polypeptide(L)'
;MKITDSFYEKSRMAAVWLLRVESLILVGIVLYLLLASVFSTATWPSALIGEIVFALIGATGLFFASKGFAHKRSYGRAPAVLANAIAVGVSYYMISGGLFAVGIPLALLGATTFIAALFGYHE
;
A
#
# COMPACT_ATOMS: atom_id res chain seq x y z
N MET A 1 24.85 -12.77 10.47
CA MET A 1 25.08 -11.33 10.15
C MET A 1 24.26 -10.53 11.15
N LYS A 2 24.86 -9.81 12.11
CA LYS A 2 24.09 -8.98 13.06
C LYS A 2 23.66 -7.71 12.32
N ILE A 3 22.36 -7.57 12.06
CA ILE A 3 21.80 -6.34 11.51
C ILE A 3 21.83 -5.29 12.63
N THR A 4 22.40 -4.11 12.35
CA THR A 4 22.58 -3.03 13.34
C THR A 4 21.25 -2.39 13.73
N ASP A 5 21.06 -1.97 14.98
CA ASP A 5 19.84 -1.27 15.46
C ASP A 5 19.48 -0.03 14.63
N SER A 6 20.49 0.66 14.08
CA SER A 6 20.32 1.78 13.16
C SER A 6 19.54 1.40 11.89
N PHE A 7 19.68 0.17 11.40
CA PHE A 7 18.96 -0.32 10.22
C PHE A 7 17.47 -0.51 10.49
N TYR A 8 17.11 -1.09 11.65
CA TYR A 8 15.71 -1.27 12.06
C TYR A 8 15.02 0.07 12.26
N GLU A 9 15.70 1.05 12.87
CA GLU A 9 15.19 2.40 13.06
C GLU A 9 14.89 3.10 11.71
N LYS A 10 15.84 3.04 10.77
CA LYS A 10 15.67 3.59 9.42
C LYS A 10 14.55 2.90 8.64
N SER A 11 14.47 1.56 8.74
CA SER A 11 13.41 0.77 8.11
C SER A 11 12.04 1.14 8.66
N ARG A 12 11.92 1.38 9.97
CA ARG A 12 10.68 1.84 10.60
C ARG A 12 10.27 3.22 10.09
N MET A 13 11.21 4.17 10.06
CA MET A 13 10.93 5.52 9.54
C MET A 13 10.49 5.47 8.07
N ALA A 14 11.16 4.66 7.25
CA ALA A 14 10.78 4.45 5.86
C ALA A 14 9.37 3.85 5.76
N ALA A 15 9.06 2.80 6.53
CA ALA A 15 7.73 2.19 6.55
C ALA A 15 6.63 3.19 6.92
N VAL A 16 6.84 4.05 7.92
CA VAL A 16 5.87 5.09 8.30
C VAL A 16 5.57 6.02 7.13
N TRP A 17 6.59 6.50 6.43
CA TRP A 17 6.41 7.44 5.32
C TRP A 17 5.80 6.76 4.09
N LEU A 18 6.30 5.58 3.72
CA LEU A 18 5.80 4.81 2.59
C LEU A 18 4.31 4.46 2.76
N LEU A 19 3.91 3.94 3.92
CA LEU A 19 2.51 3.59 4.21
C LEU A 19 1.58 4.81 4.18
N ARG A 20 2.07 6.01 4.57
CA ARG A 20 1.29 7.25 4.47
C ARG A 20 1.11 7.69 3.02
N VAL A 21 2.16 7.58 2.22
CA VAL A 21 2.10 7.88 0.79
C VAL A 21 1.16 6.90 0.09
N GLU A 22 1.25 5.60 0.37
CA GLU A 22 0.32 4.58 -0.13
C GLU A 22 -1.13 4.87 0.21
N SER A 23 -1.39 5.20 1.48
CA SER A 23 -2.72 5.59 1.93
C SER A 23 -3.25 6.80 1.16
N LEU A 24 -2.40 7.81 0.94
CA LEU A 24 -2.76 9.01 0.18
C LEU A 24 -3.03 8.70 -1.31
N ILE A 25 -2.21 7.83 -1.92
CA ILE A 25 -2.42 7.36 -3.30
C ILE A 25 -3.78 6.66 -3.41
N LEU A 26 -4.11 5.76 -2.49
CA LEU A 26 -5.41 5.07 -2.48
C LEU A 26 -6.58 6.05 -2.32
N VAL A 27 -6.45 7.06 -1.46
CA VAL A 27 -7.46 8.14 -1.37
C VAL A 27 -7.59 8.89 -2.70
N GLY A 28 -6.46 9.19 -3.36
CA GLY A 28 -6.45 9.79 -4.69
C GLY A 28 -7.16 8.93 -5.74
N ILE A 29 -6.96 7.61 -5.71
CA ILE A 29 -7.67 6.66 -6.58
C ILE A 29 -9.17 6.67 -6.29
N VAL A 30 -9.58 6.65 -5.02
CA VAL A 30 -11.01 6.76 -4.65
C VAL A 30 -11.63 8.05 -5.19
N LEU A 31 -10.96 9.19 -5.00
CA LEU A 31 -11.43 10.48 -5.51
C LEU A 31 -11.54 10.46 -7.04
N TYR A 32 -10.55 9.89 -7.73
CA TYR A 32 -10.58 9.71 -9.18
C TYR A 32 -11.77 8.86 -9.61
N LEU A 33 -12.02 7.72 -8.97
CA LEU A 33 -13.12 6.82 -9.30
C LEU A 33 -14.49 7.47 -9.02
N LEU A 34 -14.62 8.24 -7.95
CA LEU A 34 -15.85 8.99 -7.64
C LEU A 34 -16.13 10.05 -8.72
N LEU A 35 -15.12 10.81 -9.13
CA LEU A 35 -15.26 11.78 -10.22
C LEU A 35 -15.57 11.08 -11.55
N ALA A 36 -14.85 10.01 -11.88
CA ALA A 36 -15.10 9.23 -13.08
C ALA A 36 -16.53 8.66 -13.14
N SER A 37 -17.09 8.26 -11.99
CA SER A 37 -18.48 7.79 -11.89
C SER A 37 -19.52 8.86 -12.24
N VAL A 38 -19.21 10.14 -12.02
CA VAL A 38 -20.09 11.27 -12.37
C VAL A 38 -20.00 11.59 -13.87
N PHE A 39 -18.80 11.51 -14.45
CA PHE A 39 -18.55 11.91 -15.84
C PHE A 39 -18.62 10.76 -16.85
N SER A 40 -18.66 9.50 -16.41
CA SER A 40 -18.61 8.32 -17.28
C SER A 40 -19.52 7.21 -16.78
N THR A 41 -20.20 6.55 -17.71
CA THR A 41 -21.03 5.38 -17.39
C THR A 41 -20.15 4.14 -17.22
N ALA A 42 -20.08 3.63 -15.99
CA ALA A 42 -19.37 2.39 -15.69
C ALA A 42 -20.06 1.20 -16.36
N THR A 43 -19.28 0.37 -17.06
CA THR A 43 -19.78 -0.88 -17.68
C THR A 43 -20.30 -1.86 -16.64
N TRP A 44 -19.68 -1.87 -15.45
CA TRP A 44 -20.04 -2.74 -14.32
C TRP A 44 -20.10 -1.94 -13.01
N PRO A 45 -21.26 -1.32 -12.69
CA PRO A 45 -21.40 -0.45 -11.51
C PRO A 45 -21.13 -1.16 -10.17
N SER A 46 -21.47 -2.44 -10.06
CA SER A 46 -21.22 -3.24 -8.85
C SER A 46 -19.73 -3.43 -8.58
N ALA A 47 -18.92 -3.66 -9.62
CA ALA A 47 -17.47 -3.78 -9.49
C ALA A 47 -16.83 -2.45 -9.06
N LEU A 48 -17.28 -1.33 -9.64
CA LEU A 48 -16.81 0.01 -9.28
C LEU A 48 -17.06 0.33 -7.79
N ILE A 49 -18.26 0.03 -7.27
CA ILE A 49 -18.57 0.22 -5.85
C ILE A 49 -17.66 -0.66 -4.98
N GLY A 50 -17.47 -1.92 -5.37
CA GLY A 50 -16.57 -2.83 -4.68
C GLY A 50 -15.14 -2.29 -4.60
N GLU A 51 -14.62 -1.74 -5.69
CA GLU A 51 -13.28 -1.13 -5.75
C GLU A 51 -13.17 0.10 -4.85
N ILE A 52 -14.17 0.98 -4.86
CA ILE A 52 -14.20 2.18 -4.00
C ILE A 52 -14.18 1.79 -2.52
N VAL A 53 -15.05 0.85 -2.11
CA VAL A 53 -15.11 0.39 -0.71
C VAL A 53 -13.81 -0.30 -0.32
N PHE A 54 -13.27 -1.17 -1.18
CA PHE A 54 -12.01 -1.86 -0.93
C PHE A 54 -10.85 -0.87 -0.79
N ALA A 55 -10.75 0.12 -1.67
CA ALA A 55 -9.70 1.14 -1.62
C ALA A 55 -9.81 2.04 -0.38
N LEU A 56 -11.02 2.39 0.08
CA LEU A 56 -11.23 3.12 1.32
C LEU A 56 -10.78 2.32 2.55
N ILE A 57 -11.14 1.03 2.62
CA ILE A 57 -10.70 0.14 3.70
C ILE A 57 -9.18 -0.04 3.66
N GLY A 58 -8.60 -0.23 2.46
CA GLY A 58 -7.16 -0.32 2.26
C GLY A 58 -6.44 0.96 2.72
N ALA A 59 -6.92 2.13 2.31
CA ALA A 59 -6.32 3.43 2.65
C ALA A 59 -6.33 3.66 4.17
N THR A 60 -7.48 3.41 4.81
CA THR A 60 -7.61 3.54 6.27
C THR A 60 -6.73 2.53 6.99
N GLY A 61 -6.75 1.26 6.58
CA GLY A 61 -5.90 0.20 7.13
C GLY A 61 -4.40 0.53 7.07
N LEU A 62 -3.91 0.99 5.91
CA LEU A 62 -2.52 1.41 5.72
C LEU A 62 -2.17 2.63 6.59
N PHE A 63 -3.09 3.59 6.73
CA PHE A 63 -2.88 4.74 7.61
C PHE A 63 -2.74 4.31 9.08
N PHE A 64 -3.62 3.43 9.57
CA PHE A 64 -3.53 2.90 10.93
C PHE A 64 -2.27 2.04 11.13
N ALA A 65 -1.86 1.27 10.12
CA ALA A 65 -0.59 0.54 10.15
C ALA A 65 0.61 1.50 10.28
N SER A 66 0.60 2.61 9.55
CA SER A 66 1.64 3.66 9.66
C SER A 66 1.69 4.26 11.07
N LYS A 67 0.53 4.45 11.72
CA LYS A 67 0.46 4.90 13.12
C LYS A 67 1.03 3.84 14.06
N GLY A 68 0.77 2.55 13.83
CA GLY A 68 1.37 1.46 14.59
C GLY A 68 2.90 1.50 14.59
N PHE A 69 3.50 1.65 13.40
CA PHE A 69 4.96 1.81 13.27
C PHE A 69 5.46 3.09 13.96
N ALA A 70 4.75 4.21 13.84
CA ALA A 70 5.15 5.47 14.49
C ALA A 70 5.18 5.37 16.03
N HIS A 71 4.25 4.60 16.63
CA HIS A 71 4.19 4.39 18.07
C HIS A 71 5.02 3.20 18.56
N LYS A 72 5.87 2.60 17.70
CA LYS A 72 6.67 1.40 18.01
C LYS A 72 5.80 0.24 18.51
N ARG A 73 4.69 -0.04 17.84
CA ARG A 73 3.77 -1.14 18.17
C ARG A 73 3.77 -2.21 17.09
N SER A 74 3.76 -3.48 17.50
CA SER A 74 3.78 -4.66 16.62
C SER A 74 2.60 -4.75 15.64
N TYR A 75 1.42 -4.23 16.02
CA TYR A 75 0.19 -4.38 15.22
C TYR A 75 0.23 -3.73 13.84
N GLY A 76 1.14 -2.78 13.59
CA GLY A 76 1.29 -2.16 12.27
C GLY A 76 1.98 -3.06 11.24
N ARG A 77 2.78 -4.04 11.70
CA ARG A 77 3.64 -4.84 10.81
C ARG A 77 2.86 -5.80 9.95
N ALA A 78 2.03 -6.66 10.55
CA ALA A 78 1.34 -7.70 9.81
C ALA A 78 0.43 -7.15 8.69
N PRO A 79 -0.42 -6.13 8.92
CA PRO A 79 -1.25 -5.55 7.86
C PRO A 79 -0.43 -4.93 6.74
N ALA A 80 0.65 -4.20 7.06
CA ALA A 80 1.51 -3.55 6.08
C ALA A 80 2.25 -4.55 5.19
N VAL A 81 2.79 -5.61 5.77
CA VAL A 81 3.50 -6.67 5.03
C VAL A 81 2.54 -7.40 4.10
N LEU A 82 1.35 -7.77 4.58
CA LEU A 82 0.35 -8.48 3.77
C LEU A 82 -0.17 -7.62 2.62
N ALA A 83 -0.55 -6.37 2.88
CA ALA A 83 -1.04 -5.45 1.85
C ALA A 83 0.00 -5.26 0.73
N ASN A 84 1.27 -5.11 1.09
CA ASN A 84 2.34 -4.90 0.12
C ASN A 84 2.77 -6.17 -0.61
N ALA A 85 2.69 -7.34 0.03
CA ALA A 85 2.86 -8.61 -0.67
C ALA A 85 1.76 -8.81 -1.75
N ILE A 86 0.51 -8.44 -1.43
CA ILE A 86 -0.59 -8.45 -2.41
C ILE A 86 -0.29 -7.45 -3.54
N ALA A 87 0.15 -6.23 -3.23
CA ALA A 87 0.47 -5.22 -4.24
C ALA A 87 1.56 -5.69 -5.22
N VAL A 88 2.60 -6.37 -4.71
CA VAL A 88 3.62 -7.00 -5.55
C VAL A 88 3.01 -8.09 -6.43
N GLY A 89 2.13 -8.93 -5.89
CA GLY A 89 1.39 -9.93 -6.68
C GLY A 89 0.53 -9.30 -7.79
N VAL A 90 -0.22 -8.24 -7.48
CA VAL A 90 -1.02 -7.48 -8.45
C VAL A 90 -0.13 -6.88 -9.54
N SER A 91 1.00 -6.30 -9.15
CA SER A 91 1.95 -5.69 -10.10
C SER A 91 2.48 -6.68 -11.13
N TYR A 92 2.71 -7.95 -10.73
CA TYR A 92 3.13 -9.01 -11.64
C TYR A 92 2.09 -9.26 -12.74
N TYR A 93 0.80 -9.34 -12.37
CA TYR A 93 -0.28 -9.51 -13.34
C TYR A 93 -0.44 -8.29 -14.25
N MET A 94 -0.27 -7.08 -13.73
CA MET A 94 -0.35 -5.85 -14.54
C MET A 94 0.78 -5.77 -15.58
N ILE A 95 2.01 -6.10 -15.17
CA ILE A 95 3.18 -6.16 -16.06
C ILE A 95 2.98 -7.25 -17.12
N SER A 96 2.53 -8.43 -16.71
CA SER A 96 2.25 -9.55 -17.62
C SER A 96 1.14 -9.22 -18.62
N GLY A 97 0.16 -8.40 -18.20
CA GLY A 97 -0.91 -7.88 -19.04
C GLY A 97 -0.53 -6.66 -19.89
N GLY A 98 0.74 -6.22 -19.89
CA GLY A 98 1.23 -5.11 -20.71
C GLY A 98 1.00 -3.70 -20.13
N LEU A 99 0.43 -3.57 -18.93
CA LEU A 99 0.26 -2.29 -18.22
C LEU A 99 1.55 -1.87 -17.49
N PHE A 100 2.65 -1.72 -18.23
CA PHE A 100 3.95 -1.38 -17.64
C PHE A 100 3.97 -0.04 -16.90
N ALA A 101 3.23 0.96 -17.41
CA ALA A 101 3.19 2.30 -16.84
C ALA A 101 2.66 2.36 -15.40
N VAL A 102 1.81 1.40 -15.00
CA VAL A 102 1.25 1.31 -13.65
C VAL A 102 1.88 0.15 -12.87
N GLY A 103 2.08 -0.99 -13.54
CA GLY A 103 2.63 -2.19 -12.92
C GLY A 103 4.06 -2.00 -12.39
N ILE A 104 4.94 -1.31 -13.12
CA ILE A 104 6.34 -1.10 -12.69
C ILE A 104 6.39 -0.17 -11.45
N PRO A 105 5.75 1.02 -11.43
CA PRO A 105 5.70 1.85 -10.23
C PRO A 105 5.09 1.12 -9.03
N LEU A 106 4.02 0.34 -9.23
CA LEU A 106 3.40 -0.44 -8.16
C LEU A 106 4.34 -1.51 -7.61
N ALA A 107 5.08 -2.21 -8.48
CA ALA A 107 6.06 -3.23 -8.06
C ALA A 107 7.16 -2.61 -7.21
N LEU A 108 7.72 -1.47 -7.63
CA LEU A 108 8.79 -0.78 -6.90
C LEU A 108 8.28 -0.27 -5.55
N LEU A 109 7.13 0.38 -5.54
CA LEU A 109 6.55 0.94 -4.34
C LEU A 109 6.16 -0.20 -3.37
N GLY A 110 5.43 -1.21 -3.84
CA GLY A 110 5.03 -2.35 -3.01
C GLY A 110 6.22 -3.16 -2.48
N ALA A 111 7.24 -3.42 -3.29
CA ALA A 111 8.42 -4.16 -2.85
C ALA A 111 9.25 -3.37 -1.81
N THR A 112 9.42 -2.06 -2.01
CA THR A 112 10.16 -1.22 -1.05
C THR A 112 9.41 -1.11 0.27
N THR A 113 8.09 -0.91 0.25
CA THR A 113 7.30 -0.88 1.48
C THR A 113 7.23 -2.24 2.15
N PHE A 114 7.15 -3.35 1.40
CA PHE A 114 7.21 -4.71 1.95
C PHE A 114 8.50 -4.92 2.76
N ILE A 115 9.65 -4.60 2.17
CA ILE A 115 10.96 -4.75 2.84
C ILE A 115 11.03 -3.82 4.07
N ALA A 116 10.63 -2.56 3.92
CA ALA A 116 10.65 -1.59 5.02
C ALA A 116 9.74 -2.03 6.18
N ALA A 117 8.55 -2.55 5.88
CA ALA A 117 7.61 -3.05 6.89
C ALA A 117 8.11 -4.33 7.56
N LEU A 118 8.74 -5.25 6.81
CA LEU A 118 9.28 -6.49 7.33
C LEU A 118 10.38 -6.23 8.38
N PHE A 119 11.28 -5.30 8.10
CA PHE A 119 12.37 -4.91 8.99
C PHE A 119 12.04 -3.71 9.89
N GLY A 120 10.84 -3.13 9.80
CA GLY A 120 10.48 -1.91 10.52
C GLY A 120 10.10 -2.13 12.00
N TYR A 121 10.04 -3.38 12.45
CA TYR A 121 9.75 -3.71 13.85
C TYR A 121 10.49 -4.98 14.27
N HIS A 122 11.22 -4.87 15.38
CA HIS A 122 11.93 -5.95 16.06
C HIS A 122 11.49 -5.93 17.53
N GLU A 123 11.23 -7.11 18.09
CA GLU A 123 10.86 -7.28 19.51
C GLU A 123 12.09 -7.28 20.42
#